data_AF-A0A3D0UWA5-F1
#
_entry.id   AF-A0A3D0UWA5-F1
#
_cell.length_a   1.000
_cell.length_b   1.000
_cell.length_c   1.000
_cell.angle_alpha   90.00
_cell.angle_beta   90.00
_cell.angle_gamma   90.00
#
_symmetry.space_group_name_H-M   'P 1'
#
loop_
_entity.id
_entity.type
_entity.pdbx_description
1 polymer ?
#
loop_
_entity_poly.entity_id
_entity_poly.type
_entity_poly.pdbx_seq_one_letter_code
_entity_poly.pdbx_strand_id
1 'polypeptide(L)'
;MNYKILYENPNEDIITRLLKIRNIDGDNDNFLDPKLQNYWLDPYLLHDMEKTVERIVLAIKNQEKIMIFGDYDVDGVTSSYILYKFITKYLGHKNISIQYPDRIKDGY
;
A
#
# COMPACT_ATOMS: atom_id res chain seq x y z
N MET A 1 22.91 12.76 6.58
CA MET A 1 23.23 11.33 6.50
C MET A 1 24.54 11.11 7.27
N ASN A 2 24.54 10.28 8.31
CA ASN A 2 25.62 10.27 9.31
C ASN A 2 26.71 9.25 8.96
N TYR A 3 27.49 9.55 7.91
CA TYR A 3 28.51 8.64 7.37
C TYR A 3 29.65 8.33 8.35
N LYS A 4 29.76 9.05 9.47
CA LYS A 4 30.72 8.78 10.55
C LYS A 4 30.51 7.39 11.17
N ILE A 5 29.26 6.93 11.25
CA ILE A 5 28.88 5.60 11.75
C ILE A 5 29.56 4.48 10.97
N LEU A 6 29.86 4.70 9.67
CA LEU A 6 30.66 3.73 8.92
C LEU A 6 32.03 3.55 9.55
N TYR A 7 32.69 4.57 10.05
CA TYR A 7 34.09 4.43 10.48
C TYR A 7 34.25 4.26 11.99
N GLU A 8 33.16 4.34 12.77
CA GLU A 8 33.17 4.29 14.23
C GLU A 8 33.59 2.91 14.78
N ASN A 9 33.16 1.81 14.16
CA ASN A 9 33.56 0.47 14.53
C ASN A 9 33.94 -0.37 13.29
N PRO A 10 35.21 -0.33 12.86
CA PRO A 10 35.66 -1.06 11.66
C PRO A 10 35.51 -2.58 11.75
N ASN A 11 35.42 -3.12 12.97
CA ASN A 11 35.28 -4.55 13.24
C ASN A 11 33.82 -5.02 13.21
N GLU A 12 32.86 -4.09 13.23
CA GLU A 12 31.45 -4.41 13.04
C GLU A 12 31.16 -4.68 11.56
N ASP A 13 30.29 -5.67 11.31
CA ASP A 13 29.89 -6.06 9.98
C ASP A 13 29.34 -4.86 9.16
N ILE A 14 29.67 -4.84 7.88
CA ILE A 14 29.33 -3.72 6.99
C ILE A 14 27.81 -3.56 6.82
N ILE A 15 27.04 -4.67 6.81
CA ILE A 15 25.58 -4.61 6.71
C ILE A 15 25.01 -3.97 7.97
N THR A 16 25.47 -4.39 9.15
CA THR A 16 25.05 -3.79 10.43
C THR A 16 25.33 -2.28 10.47
N ARG A 17 26.52 -1.84 10.04
CA ARG A 17 26.85 -0.39 9.96
C ARG A 17 25.97 0.37 8.98
N LEU A 18 25.63 -0.24 7.84
CA LEU A 18 24.71 0.36 6.85
C LEU A 18 23.27 0.46 7.36
N LEU A 19 22.82 -0.50 8.17
CA LEU A 19 21.50 -0.48 8.80
C LEU A 19 21.41 0.61 9.87
N LYS A 20 22.45 0.77 10.70
CA LYS A 20 22.52 1.87 11.68
C LYS A 20 22.41 3.26 11.04
N ILE A 21 22.99 3.47 9.86
CA ILE A 21 22.85 4.74 9.10
C ILE A 21 21.41 5.02 8.69
N ARG A 22 20.62 3.96 8.49
CA ARG A 22 19.18 4.04 8.19
C ARG A 22 18.32 4.10 9.47
N ASN A 23 18.93 4.26 10.64
CA ASN A 23 18.30 4.22 11.96
C ASN A 23 17.60 2.88 12.26
N ILE A 24 18.17 1.79 11.75
CA ILE A 24 17.72 0.43 12.04
C ILE A 24 18.76 -0.18 12.97
N ASP A 25 18.35 -0.41 14.21
CA ASP A 25 19.18 -1.02 15.24
C ASP A 25 18.37 -2.12 15.94
N GLY A 26 18.95 -3.31 16.10
CA GLY A 26 18.28 -4.48 16.69
C GLY A 26 17.89 -5.56 15.68
N ASP A 27 16.73 -5.42 15.02
CA ASP A 27 16.11 -6.49 14.22
C ASP A 27 16.52 -6.46 12.74
N ASN A 28 17.81 -6.70 12.49
CA ASN A 28 18.40 -6.63 11.15
C ASN A 28 17.81 -7.67 10.19
N ASP A 29 17.58 -8.90 10.65
CA ASP A 29 17.11 -10.00 9.80
C ASP A 29 15.68 -9.77 9.31
N ASN A 30 14.79 -9.29 10.18
CA ASN A 30 13.41 -8.97 9.78
C ASN A 30 13.36 -7.75 8.84
N PHE A 31 14.26 -6.79 8.99
CA PHE A 31 14.36 -5.67 8.05
C PHE A 31 14.87 -6.12 6.66
N LEU A 32 15.87 -7.00 6.61
CA LEU A 32 16.49 -7.46 5.36
C LEU A 32 15.67 -8.53 4.63
N ASP A 33 14.95 -9.38 5.37
CA ASP A 33 14.06 -10.41 4.84
C ASP A 33 12.65 -10.31 5.47
N PRO A 34 11.92 -9.21 5.20
CA PRO A 34 10.63 -8.98 5.82
C PRO A 34 9.62 -10.03 5.33
N LYS A 35 9.02 -10.74 6.28
CA LYS A 35 7.91 -11.65 5.99
C LYS A 35 6.61 -10.90 6.16
N LEU A 36 5.71 -10.99 5.18
CA LEU A 36 4.40 -10.31 5.21
C LEU A 36 3.62 -10.60 6.51
N GLN A 37 3.69 -11.85 6.97
CA GLN A 37 3.09 -12.34 8.22
C GLN A 37 3.57 -11.60 9.48
N ASN A 38 4.78 -11.01 9.47
CA ASN A 38 5.32 -10.24 10.60
C ASN A 38 4.76 -8.81 10.67
N TYR A 39 4.17 -8.32 9.59
CA TYR A 39 3.69 -6.93 9.45
C TYR A 39 2.18 -6.85 9.17
N TRP A 40 1.48 -7.98 9.28
CA TRP A 40 0.05 -8.02 9.06
C TRP A 40 -0.66 -7.29 10.20
N LEU A 41 -1.31 -6.19 9.87
CA LEU A 41 -2.18 -5.46 10.78
C LEU A 41 -3.64 -5.69 10.40
N ASP A 42 -4.53 -5.52 11.37
CA ASP A 42 -5.96 -5.54 11.10
C ASP A 42 -6.32 -4.38 10.15
N PRO A 43 -6.86 -4.64 8.94
CA PRO A 43 -7.26 -3.58 8.01
C PRO A 43 -8.33 -2.64 8.59
N TYR A 44 -9.11 -3.08 9.58
CA TYR A 44 -10.11 -2.25 10.26
C TYR A 44 -9.51 -1.13 11.12
N LEU A 45 -8.19 -1.12 11.32
CA LEU A 45 -7.49 0.01 11.93
C LEU A 45 -7.46 1.25 11.02
N LEU A 46 -7.75 1.09 9.72
CA LEU A 46 -7.90 2.22 8.81
C LEU A 46 -9.20 2.98 9.11
N HIS A 47 -9.10 4.31 9.09
CA HIS A 47 -10.23 5.19 9.36
C HIS A 47 -11.42 4.86 8.45
N ASP A 48 -12.60 4.68 9.06
CA ASP A 48 -13.87 4.39 8.36
C ASP A 48 -13.85 3.13 7.46
N MET A 49 -12.94 2.18 7.71
CA MET A 49 -12.87 0.95 6.92
C MET A 49 -14.17 0.14 6.98
N GLU A 50 -14.76 -0.02 8.17
CA GLU A 50 -16.01 -0.76 8.35
C GLU A 50 -17.16 -0.16 7.53
N LYS A 51 -17.37 1.16 7.67
CA LYS A 51 -18.38 1.90 6.90
C LYS A 51 -18.15 1.80 5.39
N THR A 52 -16.89 1.84 4.96
CA THR A 52 -16.51 1.75 3.54
C THR A 52 -16.86 0.38 2.97
N VAL A 53 -16.52 -0.69 3.68
CA VAL A 53 -16.85 -2.07 3.28
C VAL A 53 -18.36 -2.26 3.20
N GLU A 54 -19.10 -1.83 4.21
CA GLU A 54 -20.57 -1.91 4.23
C GLU A 54 -21.20 -1.20 3.03
N ARG A 55 -20.74 0.01 2.71
CA ARG A 55 -21.26 0.80 1.58
C ARG A 55 -21.00 0.12 0.23
N ILE A 56 -19.81 -0.44 0.03
CA ILE A 56 -19.45 -1.15 -1.21
C ILE A 56 -20.25 -2.44 -1.34
N VAL A 57 -20.39 -3.21 -0.25
CA VAL A 57 -21.20 -4.45 -0.24
C VAL A 57 -22.66 -4.14 -0.56
N LEU A 58 -23.22 -3.06 -0.01
CA LEU A 58 -24.57 -2.61 -0.33
C LEU A 58 -24.70 -2.25 -1.82
N ALA A 59 -23.76 -1.49 -2.39
CA ALA A 59 -23.75 -1.15 -3.82
C ALA A 59 -23.77 -2.39 -4.71
N ILE A 60 -22.94 -3.38 -4.39
CA ILE A 60 -22.86 -4.64 -5.12
C ILE A 60 -24.18 -5.40 -5.04
N LYS A 61 -24.77 -5.53 -3.84
CA LYS A 61 -26.06 -6.22 -3.63
C LYS A 61 -27.19 -5.55 -4.41
N ASN A 62 -27.21 -4.22 -4.46
CA ASN A 62 -28.21 -3.44 -5.16
C ASN A 62 -27.95 -3.29 -6.67
N GLN A 63 -26.88 -3.89 -7.20
CA GLN A 63 -26.45 -3.74 -8.60
C GLN A 63 -26.24 -2.26 -9.01
N GLU A 64 -25.84 -1.42 -8.04
CA GLU A 64 -25.52 -0.01 -8.28
C GLU A 64 -24.31 0.12 -9.22
N LYS A 65 -24.23 1.25 -9.93
CA LYS A 65 -23.03 1.58 -10.69
C LYS A 65 -21.93 2.03 -9.73
N ILE A 66 -20.77 1.39 -9.80
CA ILE A 66 -19.58 1.77 -9.02
C ILE A 66 -18.59 2.48 -9.94
N MET A 67 -17.98 3.55 -9.45
CA MET A 67 -16.86 4.21 -10.12
C MET A 67 -15.71 4.34 -9.14
N ILE A 68 -14.55 3.80 -9.53
CA ILE A 68 -13.30 3.97 -8.80
C ILE A 68 -12.60 5.19 -9.39
N PHE A 69 -12.43 6.22 -8.58
CA PHE A 69 -11.54 7.33 -8.90
C PHE A 69 -10.15 6.99 -8.35
N GLY A 70 -9.22 6.70 -9.25
CA GLY A 70 -7.82 6.47 -8.91
C GLY A 70 -6.97 7.69 -9.21
N ASP A 71 -5.77 7.74 -8.64
CA ASP A 71 -4.76 8.70 -9.08
C ASP A 71 -4.00 8.19 -10.31
N TYR A 72 -3.36 9.11 -11.04
CA TYR A 72 -2.63 8.82 -12.28
C TYR A 72 -1.22 8.25 -12.05
N ASP A 73 -0.68 8.31 -10.84
CA ASP A 73 0.60 7.71 -10.50
C ASP A 73 0.52 6.17 -10.42
N VAL A 74 1.68 5.53 -10.26
CA VAL A 74 1.77 4.07 -10.36
C VAL A 74 1.00 3.39 -9.23
N ASP A 75 1.03 3.93 -8.02
CA ASP A 75 0.27 3.46 -6.88
C ASP A 75 -1.24 3.68 -7.04
N GLY A 76 -1.68 4.84 -7.55
CA GLY A 76 -3.08 5.11 -7.88
C GLY A 76 -3.63 4.17 -8.94
N VAL A 77 -2.89 3.96 -10.03
CA VAL A 77 -3.29 3.04 -11.12
C VAL A 77 -3.32 1.59 -10.66
N THR A 78 -2.30 1.14 -9.92
CA THR A 78 -2.22 -0.26 -9.47
C THR A 78 -3.27 -0.57 -8.40
N SER A 79 -3.45 0.30 -7.40
CA SER A 79 -4.43 0.10 -6.32
C SER A 79 -5.87 0.07 -6.84
N SER A 80 -6.24 1.03 -7.70
CA SER A 80 -7.56 1.08 -8.34
C SER A 80 -7.83 -0.15 -9.21
N TYR A 81 -6.83 -0.64 -9.95
CA TYR A 81 -6.97 -1.86 -10.74
C TYR A 81 -7.11 -3.12 -9.87
N ILE A 82 -6.38 -3.21 -8.75
CA ILE A 82 -6.53 -4.32 -7.79
C ILE A 82 -7.97 -4.37 -7.27
N LEU A 83 -8.54 -3.23 -6.87
CA LEU A 83 -9.91 -3.15 -6.39
C LEU A 83 -10.93 -3.51 -7.49
N TYR A 84 -10.76 -2.96 -8.69
CA TYR A 84 -11.59 -3.28 -9.85
C TYR A 84 -11.56 -4.78 -10.17
N LYS A 85 -10.36 -5.37 -10.22
CA LYS A 85 -10.18 -6.79 -10.50
C LYS A 85 -10.78 -7.65 -9.40
N PHE A 86 -10.66 -7.26 -8.13
CA PHE A 86 -11.29 -7.96 -7.03
C PHE A 86 -12.82 -7.99 -7.19
N ILE A 87 -13.43 -6.82 -7.35
CA ILE A 87 -14.89 -6.67 -7.47
C ILE A 87 -15.44 -7.39 -8.71
N THR A 88 -14.75 -7.29 -9.85
CA THR A 88 -15.22 -7.92 -11.10
C THR A 88 -14.94 -9.42 -11.15
N LYS A 89 -13.71 -9.85 -10.88
CA LYS A 89 -13.28 -11.25 -11.07
C LYS A 89 -13.67 -12.15 -9.91
N TYR A 90 -13.65 -11.64 -8.69
CA TYR A 90 -13.88 -12.46 -7.50
C TYR A 90 -15.28 -12.24 -6.90
N LEU A 91 -15.83 -11.03 -6.99
CA LEU A 91 -17.21 -10.76 -6.53
C LEU A 91 -18.24 -10.77 -7.67
N GLY A 92 -17.82 -10.83 -8.94
CA GLY A 92 -18.70 -10.97 -10.09
C GLY A 92 -19.49 -9.72 -10.48
N HIS A 93 -19.26 -8.56 -9.85
CA HIS A 93 -19.99 -7.33 -10.12
C HIS A 93 -19.41 -6.60 -11.33
N LYS A 94 -20.22 -6.44 -12.38
CA LYS A 94 -19.76 -5.91 -13.69
C LYS A 94 -20.09 -4.44 -13.93
N ASN A 95 -21.01 -3.84 -13.17
CA ASN A 95 -21.42 -2.45 -13.35
C ASN A 95 -20.43 -1.48 -12.68
N ILE A 96 -19.16 -1.57 -13.07
CA ILE A 96 -18.06 -0.83 -12.45
C ILE A 96 -17.11 -0.26 -13.50
N SER A 97 -16.55 0.92 -13.21
CA SER A 97 -15.59 1.62 -14.07
C SER A 97 -14.46 2.23 -13.24
N ILE A 98 -13.32 2.50 -13.88
CA ILE A 98 -12.21 3.25 -13.28
C ILE A 98 -12.06 4.56 -14.06
N GLN A 99 -11.83 5.65 -13.33
CA GLN A 99 -11.50 6.97 -13.88
C GLN A 99 -10.17 7.43 -13.28
N TYR A 100 -9.28 7.93 -14.13
CA TYR A 100 -8.04 8.59 -13.74
C TYR A 100 -8.08 10.06 -14.18
N PRO A 101 -7.54 10.99 -13.37
CA PRO A 101 -7.43 12.40 -13.75
C PRO A 101 -6.36 12.62 -14.84
N ASP A 102 -6.51 13.67 -15.62
CA ASP A 102 -5.44 14.19 -16.48
C ASP A 102 -4.53 15.08 -15.62
N ARG A 103 -3.32 14.61 -15.33
CA ARG A 103 -2.33 15.32 -14.49
C ARG A 103 -2.14 16.79 -14.86
N ILE A 104 -2.16 17.11 -16.15
CA ILE A 104 -1.83 18.46 -16.65
C ILE A 104 -3.06 19.37 -16.57
N LYS A 105 -4.25 18.83 -16.83
CA LYS A 105 -5.49 19.62 -16.90
C LYS A 105 -6.24 19.68 -15.56
N ASP A 106 -6.31 18.56 -14.87
CA ASP A 106 -7.12 18.38 -13.66
C ASP A 106 -6.28 18.60 -12.39
N GLY A 107 -4.95 18.50 -12.50
CA GLY A 107 -4.04 18.63 -11.37
C GLY A 107 -4.02 17.37 -10.51
N TYR A 108 -3.78 17.58 -9.21
CA TYR A 108 -3.96 16.60 -8.14
C TYR A 108 -5.22 16.94 -7.35
#